data_AF-K1YTU3-F1
#
_entry.id   AF-K1YTU3-F1
#
_cell.length_a   1.000
_cell.length_b   1.000
_cell.length_c   1.000
_cell.angle_alpha   90.00
_cell.angle_beta   90.00
_cell.angle_gamma   90.00
#
_symmetry.space_group_name_H-M   'P 1'
#
loop_
_entity.id
_entity.type
_entity.pdbx_description
1 polymer ?
#
loop_
_entity_poly.entity_id
_entity_poly.type
_entity_poly.pdbx_seq_one_letter_code
_entity_poly.pdbx_strand_id
1 'polypeptide(L)'
;MEQQKRIDKILKAIEARVQDEVGALLGAEFYLDSGARKIVGKEAIVEGLQGKQICVHLELTGDVSGRAYLLMGIKDAIRLGGTLIMLPDSELQEVIGREEYREEVEDSFGEIANIIAGSITKDFEEMYPKSCRFIRKEQEIVVPAKVDIESDRPISNQQFYLASFPMIIDGKQLGELVLLLPAASFDLEQEIAEKPLAAEPVGQEQEPQKKPAQTIAKEPPKTTEAQSAEPEEPEEKVESVPPTVAKSEPRKMDFDKQRKRIDRLLEECQKRLTVEIGALLGVDIFLDDLDNRIVSKEEFFSQHAAGKQVIAEMEVVGDSQDTSYFAVGLKDAIHLGGILIMLPPAELTNVVNEEDFTDDTTDAYGEVANIVSGVYTAVFEEQYSKKLRFIRKQLKLVVPLKVETASDEPMPDRP
;
A
#
# COMPACT_ATOMS: atom_id res chain seq x y z
N MET A 1 30.26 -9.63 -0.03
CA MET A 1 30.19 -10.25 -1.39
C MET A 1 30.15 -11.79 -1.35
N GLU A 2 31.05 -12.51 -0.67
CA GLU A 2 30.96 -13.99 -0.62
C GLU A 2 29.72 -14.50 0.10
N GLN A 3 29.34 -13.84 1.20
CA GLN A 3 28.16 -14.18 1.99
C GLN A 3 26.86 -14.01 1.19
N GLN A 4 26.74 -12.91 0.44
CA GLN A 4 25.62 -12.68 -0.47
C GLN A 4 25.52 -13.78 -1.54
N LYS A 5 26.64 -14.16 -2.18
CA LYS A 5 26.66 -15.25 -3.16
C LYS A 5 26.25 -16.59 -2.56
N ARG A 6 26.58 -16.84 -1.28
CA ARG A 6 26.13 -18.04 -0.56
C ARG A 6 24.62 -18.01 -0.40
N ILE A 7 24.07 -16.93 0.15
CA ILE A 7 22.62 -16.78 0.34
C ILE A 7 21.90 -16.86 -1.00
N ASP A 8 22.45 -16.28 -2.06
CA ASP A 8 21.90 -16.40 -3.41
C ASP A 8 21.80 -17.83 -3.91
N LYS A 9 22.78 -18.67 -3.59
CA LYS A 9 22.76 -20.08 -3.94
C LYS A 9 21.70 -20.84 -3.14
N ILE A 10 21.51 -20.50 -1.86
CA ILE A 10 20.46 -21.08 -1.00
C ILE A 10 19.08 -20.67 -1.54
N LEU A 11 18.88 -19.39 -1.87
CA LEU A 11 17.61 -18.89 -2.42
C LEU A 11 17.23 -19.57 -3.73
N LYS A 12 18.19 -19.98 -4.56
CA LYS A 12 17.91 -20.79 -5.76
C LYS A 12 17.46 -22.22 -5.43
N ALA A 13 17.95 -22.81 -4.34
CA ALA A 13 17.47 -24.11 -3.88
C ALA A 13 16.05 -23.98 -3.29
N ILE A 14 15.81 -22.92 -2.51
CA ILE A 14 14.51 -22.57 -1.95
C ILE A 14 13.47 -22.41 -3.06
N GLU A 15 13.81 -21.72 -4.14
CA GLU A 15 12.94 -21.54 -5.31
C GLU A 15 12.40 -22.89 -5.82
N ALA A 16 13.31 -23.83 -6.11
CA ALA A 16 12.93 -25.17 -6.59
C ALA A 16 12.12 -25.96 -5.54
N ARG A 17 12.51 -25.90 -4.27
CA ARG A 17 11.80 -26.62 -3.20
C ARG A 17 10.40 -26.07 -2.96
N VAL A 18 10.26 -24.76 -2.93
CA VAL A 18 8.95 -24.11 -2.77
C VAL A 18 8.04 -24.43 -3.95
N GLN A 19 8.57 -24.44 -5.18
CA GLN A 19 7.80 -24.89 -6.35
C GLN A 19 7.24 -26.30 -6.16
N ASP A 20 8.09 -27.24 -5.78
CA ASP A 20 7.70 -28.64 -5.59
C ASP A 20 6.68 -28.79 -4.44
N GLU A 21 6.96 -28.20 -3.27
CA GLU A 21 6.13 -28.38 -2.08
C GLU A 21 4.79 -27.63 -2.17
N VAL A 22 4.78 -26.40 -2.70
CA VAL A 22 3.54 -25.62 -2.89
C VAL A 22 2.73 -26.16 -4.05
N GLY A 23 3.36 -26.52 -5.17
CA GLY A 23 2.67 -27.15 -6.31
C GLY A 23 2.01 -28.47 -5.92
N ALA A 24 2.72 -29.31 -5.15
CA ALA A 24 2.15 -30.55 -4.63
C ALA A 24 0.99 -30.32 -3.65
N LEU A 25 1.08 -29.29 -2.80
CA LEU A 25 0.01 -28.92 -1.87
C LEU A 25 -1.26 -28.48 -2.61
N LEU A 26 -1.09 -27.67 -3.66
CA LEU A 26 -2.20 -27.13 -4.47
C LEU A 26 -2.74 -28.13 -5.50
N GLY A 27 -1.98 -29.19 -5.81
CA GLY A 27 -2.30 -30.09 -6.91
C GLY A 27 -2.22 -29.38 -8.28
N ALA A 28 -1.37 -28.36 -8.40
CA ALA A 28 -1.25 -27.48 -9.56
C ALA A 28 0.22 -27.29 -9.97
N GLU A 29 0.47 -26.90 -11.23
CA GLU A 29 1.81 -26.53 -11.66
C GLU A 29 2.16 -25.14 -11.11
N PHE A 30 3.10 -25.08 -10.17
CA PHE A 30 3.56 -23.82 -9.57
C PHE A 30 5.02 -23.55 -9.89
N TYR A 31 5.29 -22.39 -10.49
CA TYR A 31 6.63 -21.96 -10.87
C TYR A 31 7.00 -20.65 -10.19
N LEU A 32 8.25 -20.54 -9.81
CA LEU A 32 8.91 -19.32 -9.36
C LEU A 32 10.04 -19.01 -10.36
N ASP A 33 10.28 -17.74 -10.64
CA ASP A 33 11.48 -17.31 -11.35
C ASP A 33 12.38 -16.52 -10.40
N SER A 34 13.67 -16.48 -10.69
CA SER A 34 14.63 -15.69 -9.95
C SER A 34 14.51 -14.20 -10.32
N GLY A 35 13.88 -13.43 -9.45
CA GLY A 35 13.72 -11.98 -9.60
C GLY A 35 14.87 -11.15 -9.02
N ALA A 36 14.52 -9.94 -8.56
CA ALA A 36 15.46 -8.96 -8.05
C ALA A 36 16.07 -9.40 -6.71
N ARG A 37 17.37 -9.14 -6.55
CA ARG A 37 18.12 -9.41 -5.32
C ARG A 37 18.95 -8.21 -4.91
N LYS A 38 18.63 -7.60 -3.77
CA LYS A 38 19.25 -6.33 -3.35
C LYS A 38 19.10 -6.09 -1.86
N ILE A 39 20.03 -5.33 -1.31
CA ILE A 39 19.91 -4.79 0.04
C ILE A 39 19.09 -3.50 -0.04
N VAL A 40 18.03 -3.41 0.76
CA VAL A 40 17.07 -2.30 0.76
C VAL A 40 16.62 -1.99 2.18
N GLY A 41 16.34 -0.71 2.47
CA GLY A 41 15.63 -0.31 3.67
C GLY A 41 14.12 -0.45 3.52
N LYS A 42 13.39 -0.35 4.64
CA LYS A 42 11.92 -0.39 4.69
C LYS A 42 11.25 0.57 3.70
N GLU A 43 11.78 1.78 3.55
CA GLU A 43 11.26 2.77 2.60
C GLU A 43 11.23 2.25 1.16
N ALA A 44 12.36 1.74 0.67
CA ALA A 44 12.47 1.23 -0.70
C ALA A 44 11.62 -0.02 -0.92
N ILE A 45 11.38 -0.82 0.13
CA ILE A 45 10.46 -1.95 0.10
C ILE A 45 9.03 -1.45 -0.09
N VAL A 46 8.56 -0.56 0.79
CA VAL A 46 7.20 0.00 0.73
C VAL A 46 6.97 0.76 -0.57
N GLU A 47 8.00 1.44 -1.09
CA GLU A 47 7.95 2.06 -2.41
C GLU A 47 7.86 1.03 -3.56
N GLY A 48 8.35 -0.19 -3.40
CA GLY A 48 8.25 -1.22 -4.44
C GLY A 48 6.86 -1.85 -4.56
N LEU A 49 6.01 -1.72 -3.54
CA LEU A 49 4.74 -2.45 -3.43
C LEU A 49 3.57 -1.65 -4.02
N GLN A 50 2.63 -2.36 -4.64
CA GLN A 50 1.38 -1.82 -5.20
C GLN A 50 0.16 -2.53 -4.62
N GLY A 51 -0.96 -1.81 -4.42
CA GLY A 51 -2.18 -2.40 -3.84
C GLY A 51 -2.01 -2.96 -2.43
N LYS A 52 -3.01 -3.70 -1.93
CA LYS A 52 -2.92 -4.38 -0.63
C LYS A 52 -1.98 -5.59 -0.71
N GLN A 53 -1.23 -5.80 0.35
CA GLN A 53 -0.24 -6.88 0.49
C GLN A 53 -0.62 -7.75 1.69
N ILE A 54 -0.31 -9.04 1.63
CA ILE A 54 -0.25 -9.90 2.81
C ILE A 54 1.20 -9.93 3.28
N CYS A 55 1.42 -9.56 4.53
CA CYS A 55 2.72 -9.61 5.20
C CYS A 55 2.73 -10.74 6.22
N VAL A 56 3.46 -11.80 5.92
CA VAL A 56 3.68 -12.91 6.85
C VAL A 56 4.95 -12.65 7.65
N HIS A 57 4.84 -12.70 8.96
CA HIS A 57 5.97 -12.53 9.88
C HIS A 57 6.67 -13.86 10.08
N LEU A 58 7.99 -13.88 9.85
CA LEU A 58 8.86 -15.04 10.05
C LEU A 58 9.85 -14.73 11.17
N GLU A 59 9.83 -15.51 12.24
CA GLU A 59 10.85 -15.46 13.29
C GLU A 59 12.03 -16.36 12.93
N LEU A 60 13.25 -15.82 12.97
CA LEU A 60 14.47 -16.57 12.81
C LEU A 60 14.95 -17.06 14.17
N THR A 61 15.20 -18.35 14.30
CA THR A 61 15.68 -19.00 15.52
C THR A 61 16.88 -19.92 15.26
N GLY A 62 17.75 -20.09 16.25
CA GLY A 62 19.00 -20.86 16.14
C GLY A 62 20.20 -19.98 16.44
N ASP A 63 21.31 -20.23 15.75
CA ASP A 63 22.51 -19.38 15.80
C ASP A 63 22.30 -18.04 15.08
N VAL A 64 21.32 -17.98 14.18
CA VAL A 64 20.83 -16.74 13.56
C VAL A 64 19.49 -16.38 14.17
N SER A 65 19.38 -15.14 14.65
CA SER A 65 18.13 -14.59 15.19
C SER A 65 17.74 -13.29 14.49
N GLY A 66 16.44 -13.02 14.43
CA GLY A 66 15.90 -11.84 13.77
C GLY A 66 14.47 -12.04 13.29
N ARG A 67 13.96 -11.06 12.53
CA ARG A 67 12.65 -11.14 11.86
C ARG A 67 12.83 -11.00 10.37
N ALA A 68 12.29 -11.97 9.64
CA ALA A 68 12.11 -11.93 8.20
C ALA A 68 10.62 -11.75 7.88
N TYR A 69 10.35 -11.43 6.63
CA TYR A 69 8.99 -11.20 6.16
C TYR A 69 8.79 -11.83 4.79
N LEU A 70 7.61 -12.37 4.57
CA LEU A 70 7.12 -12.78 3.26
C LEU A 70 6.02 -11.82 2.83
N LEU A 71 6.15 -11.22 1.66
CA LEU A 71 5.16 -10.30 1.10
C LEU A 71 4.59 -10.88 -0.21
N MET A 72 3.29 -10.71 -0.40
CA MET A 72 2.57 -11.10 -1.60
C MET A 72 1.36 -10.18 -1.80
N GLY A 73 0.97 -9.88 -3.05
CA GLY A 73 -0.26 -9.15 -3.32
C GLY A 73 -1.50 -9.89 -2.80
N ILE A 74 -2.48 -9.16 -2.25
CA ILE A 74 -3.69 -9.77 -1.65
C ILE A 74 -4.44 -10.67 -2.63
N LYS A 75 -4.51 -10.28 -3.92
CA LYS A 75 -5.20 -11.04 -4.97
C LYS A 75 -4.53 -12.38 -5.24
N ASP A 76 -3.20 -12.43 -5.16
CA ASP A 76 -2.43 -13.65 -5.35
C ASP A 76 -2.53 -14.55 -4.11
N ALA A 77 -2.50 -13.97 -2.91
CA ALA A 77 -2.72 -14.71 -1.67
C ALA A 77 -4.12 -15.35 -1.62
N ILE A 78 -5.17 -14.60 -2.02
CA ILE A 78 -6.53 -15.14 -2.17
C ILE A 78 -6.56 -16.24 -3.21
N ARG A 79 -5.89 -16.06 -4.36
CA ARG A 79 -5.84 -17.10 -5.39
C ARG A 79 -5.24 -18.39 -4.86
N LEU A 80 -4.07 -18.32 -4.23
CA LEU A 80 -3.39 -19.49 -3.70
C LEU A 80 -4.20 -20.16 -2.58
N GLY A 81 -4.71 -19.39 -1.61
CA GLY A 81 -5.54 -19.91 -0.53
C GLY A 81 -6.86 -20.51 -1.02
N GLY A 82 -7.54 -19.82 -1.93
CA GLY A 82 -8.80 -20.26 -2.55
C GLY A 82 -8.63 -21.52 -3.41
N THR A 83 -7.52 -21.65 -4.14
CA THR A 83 -7.18 -22.89 -4.86
C THR A 83 -6.98 -24.06 -3.90
N LEU A 84 -6.31 -23.85 -2.75
CA LEU A 84 -6.08 -24.90 -1.76
C LEU A 84 -7.38 -25.48 -1.19
N ILE A 85 -8.38 -24.63 -0.94
CA ILE A 85 -9.71 -25.06 -0.46
C ILE A 85 -10.67 -25.42 -1.60
N MET A 86 -10.17 -25.49 -2.84
CA MET A 86 -10.93 -25.87 -4.02
C MET A 86 -12.15 -24.97 -4.30
N LEU A 87 -12.02 -23.66 -4.07
CA LEU A 87 -13.06 -22.72 -4.49
C LEU A 87 -13.31 -22.85 -6.00
N PRO A 88 -14.57 -22.95 -6.45
CA PRO A 88 -14.90 -22.92 -7.87
C PRO A 88 -14.36 -21.64 -8.53
N ASP A 89 -13.90 -21.73 -9.77
CA ASP A 89 -13.24 -20.61 -10.47
C ASP A 89 -14.05 -19.31 -10.48
N SER A 90 -15.37 -19.41 -10.62
CA SER A 90 -16.28 -18.26 -10.62
C SER A 90 -16.33 -17.57 -9.26
N GLU A 91 -16.41 -18.35 -8.19
CA GLU A 91 -16.41 -17.85 -6.82
C GLU A 91 -15.05 -17.27 -6.47
N LEU A 92 -13.96 -17.96 -6.85
CA LEU A 92 -12.61 -17.47 -6.67
C LEU A 92 -12.39 -16.13 -7.38
N GLN A 93 -12.91 -15.93 -8.61
CA GLN A 93 -12.81 -14.63 -9.28
C GLN A 93 -13.59 -13.53 -8.54
N GLU A 94 -14.76 -13.84 -7.97
CA GLU A 94 -15.54 -12.89 -7.19
C GLU A 94 -14.80 -12.46 -5.91
N VAL A 95 -14.31 -13.44 -5.15
CA VAL A 95 -13.54 -13.20 -3.90
C VAL A 95 -12.26 -12.41 -4.19
N ILE A 96 -11.54 -12.74 -5.28
CA ILE A 96 -10.37 -11.97 -5.75
C ILE A 96 -10.76 -10.54 -6.14
N GLY A 97 -11.86 -10.37 -6.88
CA GLY A 97 -12.35 -9.06 -7.32
C GLY A 97 -12.70 -8.15 -6.15
N ARG A 98 -13.28 -8.70 -5.09
CA ARG A 98 -13.61 -7.99 -3.85
C ARG A 98 -12.44 -7.85 -2.87
N GLU A 99 -11.31 -8.50 -3.16
CA GLU A 99 -10.16 -8.62 -2.25
C GLU A 99 -10.57 -9.14 -0.86
N GLU A 100 -11.47 -10.12 -0.84
CA GLU A 100 -12.02 -10.69 0.39
C GLU A 100 -11.10 -11.77 0.96
N TYR A 101 -10.14 -11.34 1.77
CA TYR A 101 -9.20 -12.21 2.46
C TYR A 101 -9.65 -12.43 3.91
N ARG A 102 -10.41 -13.50 4.15
CA ARG A 102 -11.05 -13.80 5.45
C ARG A 102 -11.02 -15.29 5.75
N GLU A 103 -11.02 -15.61 7.06
CA GLU A 103 -11.22 -16.94 7.67
C GLU A 103 -10.64 -18.08 6.84
N GLU A 104 -11.45 -18.77 6.04
CA GLU A 104 -11.02 -19.96 5.29
C GLU A 104 -9.87 -19.65 4.30
N VAL A 105 -9.94 -18.55 3.57
CA VAL A 105 -8.89 -18.16 2.62
C VAL A 105 -7.62 -17.73 3.37
N GLU A 106 -7.79 -17.06 4.51
CA GLU A 106 -6.69 -16.61 5.36
C GLU A 106 -5.94 -17.81 5.95
N ASP A 107 -6.66 -18.76 6.52
CA ASP A 107 -6.13 -19.98 7.12
C ASP A 107 -5.39 -20.82 6.09
N SER A 108 -5.99 -21.02 4.91
CA SER A 108 -5.40 -21.81 3.84
C SER A 108 -4.18 -21.16 3.20
N PHE A 109 -4.18 -19.83 2.99
CA PHE A 109 -2.93 -19.17 2.64
C PHE A 109 -1.89 -19.29 3.76
N GLY A 110 -2.33 -19.29 5.02
CA GLY A 110 -1.47 -19.53 6.16
C GLY A 110 -0.78 -20.89 6.15
N GLU A 111 -1.46 -21.93 5.66
CA GLU A 111 -0.85 -23.25 5.41
C GLU A 111 0.22 -23.19 4.33
N ILE A 112 -0.03 -22.47 3.23
CA ILE A 112 0.93 -22.26 2.15
C ILE A 112 2.16 -21.51 2.68
N ALA A 113 1.95 -20.43 3.44
CA ALA A 113 3.02 -19.67 4.06
C ALA A 113 3.84 -20.51 5.06
N ASN A 114 3.20 -21.44 5.77
CA ASN A 114 3.87 -22.41 6.62
C ASN A 114 4.76 -23.37 5.82
N ILE A 115 4.29 -23.88 4.68
CA ILE A 115 5.09 -24.73 3.78
C ILE A 115 6.29 -23.95 3.23
N ILE A 116 6.09 -22.71 2.80
CA ILE A 116 7.19 -21.84 2.34
C ILE A 116 8.23 -21.65 3.45
N ALA A 117 7.81 -21.32 4.67
CA ALA A 117 8.71 -21.17 5.81
C ALA A 117 9.47 -22.48 6.14
N GLY A 118 8.78 -23.63 6.03
CA GLY A 118 9.37 -24.95 6.18
C GLY A 118 10.42 -25.27 5.11
N SER A 119 10.12 -24.97 3.84
CA SER A 119 11.05 -25.10 2.72
C SER A 119 12.30 -24.24 2.90
N ILE A 120 12.14 -22.96 3.26
CA ILE A 120 13.25 -22.05 3.57
C ILE A 120 14.10 -22.63 4.70
N THR A 121 13.47 -23.11 5.77
CA THR A 121 14.18 -23.72 6.90
C THR A 121 15.05 -24.90 6.48
N LYS A 122 14.51 -25.83 5.68
CA LYS A 122 15.25 -27.02 5.21
C LYS A 122 16.52 -26.62 4.45
N ASP A 123 16.41 -25.71 3.48
CA ASP A 123 17.57 -25.33 2.67
C ASP A 123 18.60 -24.51 3.48
N PHE A 124 18.16 -23.69 4.42
CA PHE A 124 19.09 -23.02 5.34
C PHE A 124 19.79 -24.02 6.27
N GLU A 125 19.08 -25.00 6.85
CA GLU A 125 19.70 -26.04 7.69
C GLU A 125 20.69 -26.93 6.89
N GLU A 126 20.41 -27.19 5.61
CA GLU A 126 21.27 -28.01 4.75
C GLU A 126 22.51 -27.25 4.23
N MET A 127 22.37 -25.97 3.90
CA MET A 127 23.37 -25.23 3.11
C MET A 127 24.03 -24.06 3.83
N TYR A 128 23.44 -23.55 4.91
CA TYR A 128 23.97 -22.42 5.68
C TYR A 128 24.81 -22.92 6.88
N PRO A 129 25.95 -22.29 7.20
CA PRO A 129 26.89 -22.83 8.19
C PRO A 129 26.43 -22.67 9.65
N LYS A 130 25.47 -21.78 9.90
CA LYS A 130 24.89 -21.51 11.22
C LYS A 130 23.47 -22.08 11.23
N SER A 131 23.02 -22.65 12.36
CA SER A 131 21.63 -23.11 12.46
C SER A 131 20.66 -21.92 12.33
N CYS A 132 19.67 -22.05 11.45
CA CYS A 132 18.71 -20.98 11.16
C CYS A 132 17.37 -21.60 10.75
N ARG A 133 16.35 -21.41 11.59
CA ARG A 133 14.97 -21.87 11.35
C ARG A 133 14.04 -20.69 11.19
N PHE A 134 13.14 -20.78 10.23
CA PHE A 134 12.12 -19.79 9.93
C PHE A 134 10.78 -20.28 10.45
N ILE A 135 10.23 -19.59 11.44
CA ILE A 135 8.96 -19.95 12.09
C ILE A 135 7.92 -18.90 11.71
N ARG A 136 6.88 -19.30 10.99
CA ARG A 136 5.72 -18.43 10.73
C ARG A 136 5.07 -18.02 12.06
N LYS A 137 4.75 -16.73 12.18
CA LYS A 137 3.99 -16.16 13.28
C LYS A 137 2.62 -15.73 12.77
N GLU A 138 2.29 -14.47 12.95
CA GLU A 138 1.11 -13.84 12.36
C GLU A 138 1.29 -13.51 10.86
N GLN A 139 0.15 -13.26 10.21
CA GLN A 139 0.08 -12.59 8.93
C GLN A 139 -0.91 -11.43 9.04
N GLU A 140 -0.66 -10.34 8.33
CA GLU A 140 -1.54 -9.16 8.35
C GLU A 140 -1.67 -8.52 6.96
N ILE A 141 -2.80 -7.85 6.72
CA ILE A 141 -2.99 -7.04 5.51
C ILE A 141 -2.26 -5.72 5.68
N VAL A 142 -1.35 -5.44 4.76
CA VAL A 142 -0.56 -4.21 4.70
C VAL A 142 -1.01 -3.39 3.50
N VAL A 143 -1.34 -2.13 3.74
CA VAL A 143 -1.54 -1.15 2.68
C VAL A 143 -0.26 -0.30 2.61
N PRO A 144 0.61 -0.48 1.59
CA PRO A 144 1.94 0.13 1.55
C PRO A 144 1.92 1.63 1.81
N ALA A 145 0.96 2.33 1.20
CA ALA A 145 0.79 3.74 1.42
C ALA A 145 0.48 4.04 2.91
N LYS A 146 -0.35 3.27 3.62
CA LYS A 146 -0.67 3.53 5.03
C LYS A 146 0.47 3.22 6.01
N VAL A 147 1.59 2.66 5.55
CA VAL A 147 2.73 2.31 6.40
C VAL A 147 3.45 3.57 6.90
N ASP A 148 3.66 3.64 8.21
CA ASP A 148 4.62 4.58 8.81
C ASP A 148 6.03 4.01 8.68
N ILE A 149 6.84 4.66 7.83
CA ILE A 149 8.20 4.25 7.49
C ILE A 149 9.13 4.26 8.70
N GLU A 150 8.90 5.18 9.66
CA GLU A 150 9.76 5.32 10.84
C GLU A 150 9.41 4.32 11.95
N SER A 151 8.21 3.74 11.89
CA SER A 151 7.76 2.74 12.88
C SER A 151 8.40 1.37 12.62
N ASP A 152 8.41 0.50 13.62
CA ASP A 152 8.81 -0.91 13.45
C ASP A 152 7.68 -1.83 12.94
N ARG A 153 6.58 -1.26 12.46
CA ARG A 153 5.41 -2.02 11.99
C ARG A 153 4.97 -1.58 10.59
N PRO A 154 4.35 -2.48 9.80
CA PRO A 154 4.27 -3.92 10.00
C PRO A 154 5.64 -4.62 9.83
N ILE A 155 6.51 -4.01 9.03
CA ILE A 155 7.90 -4.42 8.82
C ILE A 155 8.82 -3.58 9.72
N SER A 156 9.84 -4.18 10.34
CA SER A 156 10.81 -3.46 11.18
C SER A 156 11.63 -2.45 10.38
N ASN A 157 12.03 -1.35 11.02
CA ASN A 157 12.83 -0.31 10.36
C ASN A 157 14.31 -0.67 10.38
N GLN A 158 14.70 -1.57 9.47
CA GLN A 158 16.08 -2.03 9.29
C GLN A 158 16.38 -2.31 7.82
N GLN A 159 17.63 -2.66 7.51
CA GLN A 159 17.99 -3.15 6.18
C GLN A 159 17.65 -4.62 6.00
N PHE A 160 17.15 -4.95 4.81
CA PHE A 160 16.83 -6.30 4.40
C PHE A 160 17.58 -6.67 3.13
N TYR A 161 17.99 -7.93 3.04
CA TYR A 161 18.22 -8.57 1.77
C TYR A 161 16.87 -9.01 1.18
N LEU A 162 16.42 -8.28 0.17
CA LEU A 162 15.21 -8.56 -0.59
C LEU A 162 15.53 -9.56 -1.70
N ALA A 163 14.74 -10.62 -1.79
CA ALA A 163 14.67 -11.53 -2.92
C ALA A 163 13.23 -11.57 -3.45
N SER A 164 13.00 -11.20 -4.71
CA SER A 164 11.70 -11.35 -5.36
C SER A 164 11.67 -12.59 -6.25
N PHE A 165 10.50 -13.20 -6.33
CA PHE A 165 10.23 -14.39 -7.14
C PHE A 165 8.91 -14.20 -7.89
N PRO A 166 8.93 -13.82 -9.18
CA PRO A 166 7.74 -13.84 -10.02
C PRO A 166 7.10 -15.23 -10.01
N MET A 167 5.78 -15.29 -9.91
CA MET A 167 5.07 -16.56 -9.74
C MET A 167 4.16 -16.88 -10.94
N ILE A 168 4.02 -18.16 -11.25
CA ILE A 168 3.08 -18.68 -12.25
C ILE A 168 2.36 -19.88 -11.65
N ILE A 169 1.04 -19.97 -11.82
CA ILE A 169 0.25 -21.16 -11.46
C ILE A 169 -0.60 -21.62 -12.64
N ASP A 170 -0.49 -22.89 -13.04
CA ASP A 170 -1.21 -23.48 -14.19
C ASP A 170 -1.15 -22.61 -15.46
N GLY A 171 0.03 -22.04 -15.73
CA GLY A 171 0.27 -21.14 -16.87
C GLY A 171 -0.29 -19.73 -16.70
N LYS A 172 -0.96 -19.41 -15.59
CA LYS A 172 -1.42 -18.05 -15.26
C LYS A 172 -0.35 -17.28 -14.49
N GLN A 173 0.05 -16.14 -15.06
CA GLN A 173 0.96 -15.20 -14.42
C GLN A 173 0.30 -14.59 -13.17
N LEU A 174 1.02 -14.63 -12.05
CA LEU A 174 0.70 -13.92 -10.81
C LEU A 174 1.72 -12.79 -10.57
N GLY A 175 1.58 -12.09 -9.44
CA GLY A 175 2.59 -11.15 -8.95
C GLY A 175 3.86 -11.84 -8.44
N GLU A 176 4.60 -11.13 -7.59
CA GLU A 176 5.84 -11.62 -6.99
C GLU A 176 5.62 -12.10 -5.55
N LEU A 177 6.29 -13.19 -5.19
CA LEU A 177 6.60 -13.53 -3.81
C LEU A 177 7.87 -12.79 -3.41
N VAL A 178 7.84 -12.02 -2.33
CA VAL A 178 9.01 -11.27 -1.85
C VAL A 178 9.44 -11.78 -0.47
N LEU A 179 10.67 -12.28 -0.38
CA LEU A 179 11.30 -12.66 0.88
C LEU A 179 12.26 -11.56 1.34
N LEU A 180 12.06 -11.08 2.57
CA LEU A 180 12.90 -10.08 3.21
C LEU A 180 13.69 -10.72 4.35
N LEU A 181 15.00 -10.88 4.15
CA LEU A 181 15.90 -11.40 5.18
C LEU A 181 16.60 -10.24 5.91
N PRO A 182 16.65 -10.21 7.25
CA PRO A 182 17.32 -9.13 7.99
C PRO A 182 18.81 -9.11 7.65
N ALA A 183 19.30 -8.03 7.04
CA ALA A 183 20.66 -7.96 6.52
C ALA A 183 21.72 -8.15 7.62
N ALA A 184 21.49 -7.55 8.78
CA ALA A 184 22.33 -7.65 9.98
C ALA A 184 22.55 -9.12 10.41
N SER A 185 21.47 -9.90 10.52
CA SER A 185 21.51 -11.29 10.99
C SER A 185 22.32 -12.21 10.06
N PHE A 186 22.50 -11.81 8.81
CA PHE A 186 23.19 -12.58 7.78
C PHE A 186 24.56 -12.01 7.41
N ASP A 187 25.08 -11.04 8.17
CA ASP A 187 26.36 -10.39 7.92
C ASP A 187 26.41 -9.75 6.50
N LEU A 188 25.27 -9.20 6.06
CA LEU A 188 25.09 -8.59 4.73
C LEU A 188 25.12 -7.06 4.72
N GLU A 189 25.18 -6.42 5.87
CA GLU A 189 25.25 -4.96 5.95
C GLU A 189 26.46 -4.47 5.15
N GLN A 190 26.19 -3.63 4.16
CA GLN A 190 27.24 -2.82 3.56
C GLN A 190 27.57 -1.73 4.58
N GLU A 191 28.85 -1.43 4.79
CA GLU A 191 29.25 -0.22 5.51
C GLU A 191 28.62 0.98 4.80
N ILE A 192 27.44 1.40 5.27
CA ILE A 192 27.00 2.75 5.04
C ILE A 192 28.04 3.56 5.79
N ALA A 193 28.79 4.39 5.07
CA ALA A 193 29.54 5.47 5.66
C ALA A 193 28.55 6.48 6.29
N GLU A 194 27.86 6.07 7.34
CA GLU A 194 27.26 6.98 8.29
C GLU A 194 28.45 7.57 9.05
N LYS A 195 28.72 8.86 8.78
CA LYS A 195 29.56 9.66 9.67
C LYS A 195 29.03 9.44 11.09
N PRO A 196 29.86 8.94 12.03
CA PRO A 196 29.45 8.89 13.42
C PRO A 196 29.14 10.32 13.87
N LEU A 197 27.89 10.55 14.28
CA LEU A 197 27.59 11.64 15.19
C LEU A 197 28.52 11.46 16.38
N ALA A 198 29.35 12.48 16.60
CA ALA A 198 30.41 12.49 17.58
C ALA A 198 29.93 11.97 18.93
N ALA A 199 30.61 10.94 19.43
CA ALA A 199 30.58 10.60 20.84
C ALA A 199 31.21 11.77 21.61
N GLU A 200 30.42 12.42 22.47
CA GLU A 200 30.99 13.27 23.51
C GLU A 200 31.70 12.38 24.56
N PRO A 201 32.89 12.78 25.04
CA PRO A 201 33.71 11.96 25.90
C PRO A 201 33.23 12.01 27.34
N VAL A 202 32.81 10.86 27.89
CA VAL A 202 32.73 10.68 29.35
C VAL A 202 34.15 10.37 29.85
N GLY A 203 34.77 11.40 30.44
CA GLY A 203 36.06 11.28 31.13
C GLY A 203 35.96 10.32 32.32
N GLN A 204 36.93 9.41 32.39
CA GLN A 204 37.26 8.61 33.56
C GLN A 204 38.00 9.49 34.58
N GLU A 205 37.63 9.37 35.86
CA GLU A 205 38.59 9.52 36.95
C GLU A 205 38.21 8.59 38.11
N GLN A 206 39.20 7.80 38.55
CA GLN A 206 39.12 6.73 39.53
C GLN A 206 39.40 7.23 40.97
N GLU A 207 38.59 6.72 41.92
CA GLU A 207 38.95 6.22 43.27
C GLU A 207 39.55 7.16 44.37
N PRO A 208 39.63 6.77 45.68
CA PRO A 208 39.03 5.65 46.44
C PRO A 208 38.51 5.98 47.89
N GLN A 209 37.82 5.00 48.50
CA GLN A 209 37.87 4.55 49.92
C GLN A 209 37.34 5.42 51.11
N LYS A 210 36.29 4.95 51.81
CA LYS A 210 36.33 4.27 53.15
C LYS A 210 34.95 4.19 53.85
N LYS A 211 34.58 2.96 54.23
CA LYS A 211 33.62 2.58 55.32
C LYS A 211 34.27 2.85 56.71
N PRO A 212 33.60 2.76 57.90
CA PRO A 212 32.51 1.82 58.21
C PRO A 212 31.46 2.24 59.29
N ALA A 213 30.55 1.29 59.55
CA ALA A 213 29.82 1.04 60.81
C ALA A 213 28.57 1.93 61.06
N GLN A 214 27.41 1.44 61.48
CA GLN A 214 27.06 0.15 62.11
C GLN A 214 25.52 0.02 62.25
N THR A 215 24.97 -1.19 62.00
CA THR A 215 23.96 -1.94 62.80
C THR A 215 22.59 -1.30 63.18
N ILE A 216 21.42 -1.95 63.28
CA ILE A 216 20.95 -3.35 63.42
C ILE A 216 19.44 -3.35 63.02
N ALA A 217 19.03 -4.20 62.07
CA ALA A 217 18.09 -5.33 62.17
C ALA A 217 16.67 -5.08 62.75
N LYS A 218 15.64 -5.45 61.97
CA LYS A 218 14.81 -6.67 62.16
C LYS A 218 13.52 -6.59 61.33
N GLU A 219 13.41 -7.49 60.35
CA GLU A 219 12.15 -8.07 59.86
C GLU A 219 11.63 -9.12 60.88
N PRO A 220 10.49 -9.82 60.64
CA PRO A 220 9.14 -9.43 60.18
C PRO A 220 8.15 -9.94 61.30
N PRO A 221 6.89 -10.44 61.13
CA PRO A 221 6.08 -10.69 59.94
C PRO A 221 4.54 -10.50 60.07
N LYS A 222 3.84 -10.90 59.00
CA LYS A 222 2.68 -11.83 58.98
C LYS A 222 1.26 -11.26 58.72
N THR A 223 0.69 -11.80 57.63
CA THR A 223 -0.64 -12.45 57.48
C THR A 223 -1.93 -11.63 57.27
N THR A 224 -2.50 -11.84 56.08
CA THR A 224 -3.79 -12.54 55.85
C THR A 224 -5.04 -11.70 55.50
N GLU A 225 -5.52 -12.02 54.29
CA GLU A 225 -6.90 -12.15 53.78
C GLU A 225 -7.88 -10.96 53.78
N ALA A 226 -8.35 -10.74 52.54
CA ALA A 226 -9.75 -10.70 52.12
C ALA A 226 -10.66 -9.65 52.75
N GLN A 227 -11.18 -8.75 51.92
CA GLN A 227 -12.53 -8.94 51.36
C GLN A 227 -12.86 -7.85 50.34
N SER A 228 -13.64 -8.29 49.38
CA SER A 228 -14.31 -7.54 48.32
C SER A 228 -15.08 -6.33 48.84
N ALA A 229 -14.96 -5.22 48.13
CA ALA A 229 -16.00 -4.22 48.00
C ALA A 229 -15.76 -3.46 46.69
N GLU A 230 -16.63 -3.66 45.70
CA GLU A 230 -16.94 -2.58 44.76
C GLU A 230 -17.36 -1.37 45.60
N PRO A 231 -16.95 -0.17 45.16
CA PRO A 231 -18.00 0.78 44.80
C PRO A 231 -17.66 1.61 43.57
N GLU A 232 -18.72 1.83 42.80
CA GLU A 232 -19.18 3.13 42.28
C GLU A 232 -18.13 4.05 41.64
N GLU A 233 -18.39 4.37 40.37
CA GLU A 233 -18.03 5.65 39.78
C GLU A 233 -18.34 6.80 40.75
N PRO A 234 -17.41 7.75 40.88
CA PRO A 234 -17.76 9.14 41.07
C PRO A 234 -17.25 9.96 39.88
N GLU A 235 -18.20 10.68 39.27
CA GLU A 235 -17.93 11.86 38.48
C GLU A 235 -17.10 12.90 39.25
N GLU A 236 -16.47 13.78 38.46
CA GLU A 236 -15.80 15.05 38.81
C GLU A 236 -14.36 15.01 39.35
N LYS A 237 -13.41 15.37 38.47
CA LYS A 237 -12.85 16.74 38.47
C LYS A 237 -11.95 16.98 37.26
N VAL A 238 -12.39 17.91 36.41
CA VAL A 238 -11.59 18.52 35.36
C VAL A 238 -10.56 19.43 36.04
N GLU A 239 -9.34 18.93 36.26
CA GLU A 239 -8.19 19.79 36.49
C GLU A 239 -7.61 20.22 35.14
N SER A 240 -7.76 21.52 34.88
CA SER A 240 -7.20 22.24 33.75
C SER A 240 -5.68 22.24 33.82
N VAL A 241 -5.03 21.37 33.03
CA VAL A 241 -3.61 21.50 32.70
C VAL A 241 -3.51 22.39 31.44
N PRO A 242 -2.79 23.53 31.49
CA PRO A 242 -2.66 24.42 30.34
C PRO A 242 -1.97 23.69 29.17
N PRO A 243 -2.41 23.91 27.91
CA PRO A 243 -1.81 23.26 26.77
C PRO A 243 -0.40 23.81 26.60
N THR A 244 0.59 22.98 26.94
CA THR A 244 1.96 23.24 26.53
C THR A 244 1.97 23.01 25.03
N VAL A 245 1.96 24.11 24.29
CA VAL A 245 2.09 24.14 22.83
C VAL A 245 3.47 23.56 22.51
N ALA A 246 3.53 22.25 22.38
CA ALA A 246 4.58 21.59 21.64
C ALA A 246 4.47 22.13 20.22
N LYS A 247 5.32 23.10 19.90
CA LYS A 247 5.60 23.48 18.52
C LYS A 247 6.09 22.20 17.84
N SER A 248 5.18 21.50 17.18
CA SER A 248 5.53 20.56 16.14
C SER A 248 6.25 21.38 15.08
N GLU A 249 7.57 21.23 15.03
CA GLU A 249 8.33 21.65 13.87
C GLU A 249 7.66 21.03 12.65
N PRO A 250 7.39 21.81 11.58
CA PRO A 250 6.75 21.29 10.39
C PRO A 250 7.65 20.18 9.85
N ARG A 251 7.18 18.93 9.92
CA ARG A 251 7.79 17.79 9.23
C ARG A 251 8.00 18.25 7.79
N LYS A 252 9.26 18.31 7.34
CA LYS A 252 9.58 18.53 5.93
C LYS A 252 8.98 17.35 5.17
N MET A 253 7.76 17.52 4.67
CA MET A 253 7.17 16.57 3.76
C MET A 253 8.07 16.52 2.53
N ASP A 254 8.62 15.35 2.29
CA ASP A 254 9.39 15.09 1.09
C ASP A 254 8.40 15.06 -0.09
N PHE A 255 8.37 16.16 -0.84
CA PHE A 255 7.45 16.37 -1.96
C PHE A 255 7.58 15.28 -3.02
N ASP A 256 8.80 14.77 -3.27
CA ASP A 256 9.04 13.72 -4.26
C ASP A 256 8.43 12.39 -3.82
N LYS A 257 8.51 12.07 -2.51
CA LYS A 257 7.89 10.87 -1.94
C LYS A 257 6.37 10.94 -1.99
N GLN A 258 5.80 12.10 -1.64
CA GLN A 258 4.36 12.32 -1.77
C GLN A 258 3.91 12.17 -3.23
N ARG A 259 4.65 12.77 -4.17
CA ARG A 259 4.35 12.68 -5.61
C ARG A 259 4.31 11.24 -6.09
N LYS A 260 5.38 10.46 -5.89
CA LYS A 260 5.43 9.04 -6.29
C LYS A 260 4.26 8.23 -5.75
N ARG A 261 3.86 8.52 -4.51
CA ARG A 261 2.75 7.84 -3.85
C ARG A 261 1.41 8.20 -4.50
N ILE A 262 1.20 9.47 -4.83
CA ILE A 262 0.02 9.90 -5.58
C ILE A 262 0.03 9.29 -6.98
N ASP A 263 1.17 9.27 -7.67
CA ASP A 263 1.30 8.71 -9.02
C ASP A 263 0.82 7.26 -9.08
N ARG A 264 1.18 6.43 -8.09
CA ARG A 264 0.70 5.04 -7.99
C ARG A 264 -0.80 4.92 -7.72
N LEU A 265 -1.37 5.83 -6.93
CA LEU A 265 -2.82 5.86 -6.73
C LEU A 265 -3.52 6.20 -8.05
N LEU A 266 -2.96 7.12 -8.84
CA LEU A 266 -3.50 7.50 -10.14
C LEU A 266 -3.37 6.37 -11.17
N GLU A 267 -2.29 5.60 -11.17
CA GLU A 267 -2.16 4.37 -11.96
C GLU A 267 -3.26 3.34 -11.62
N GLU A 268 -3.56 3.16 -10.33
CA GLU A 268 -4.64 2.27 -9.91
C GLU A 268 -6.02 2.84 -10.28
N CYS A 269 -6.24 4.15 -10.14
CA CYS A 269 -7.45 4.80 -10.63
C CYS A 269 -7.63 4.55 -12.13
N GLN A 270 -6.60 4.71 -12.97
CA GLN A 270 -6.66 4.46 -14.41
C GLN A 270 -7.13 3.03 -14.73
N LYS A 271 -6.55 2.03 -14.04
CA LYS A 271 -6.93 0.61 -14.21
C LYS A 271 -8.40 0.38 -13.84
N ARG A 272 -8.85 0.91 -12.70
CA ARG A 272 -10.25 0.75 -12.26
C ARG A 272 -11.23 1.51 -13.14
N LEU A 273 -10.90 2.73 -13.57
CA LEU A 273 -11.73 3.52 -14.49
C LEU A 273 -11.96 2.81 -15.82
N THR A 274 -10.92 2.19 -16.37
CA THR A 274 -11.01 1.39 -17.60
C THR A 274 -12.11 0.32 -17.48
N VAL A 275 -12.14 -0.39 -16.35
CA VAL A 275 -13.12 -1.44 -16.08
C VAL A 275 -14.51 -0.86 -15.82
N GLU A 276 -14.62 0.11 -14.92
CA GLU A 276 -15.91 0.64 -14.44
C GLU A 276 -16.64 1.45 -15.50
N ILE A 277 -15.94 2.31 -16.26
CA ILE A 277 -16.57 3.06 -17.36
C ILE A 277 -16.91 2.12 -18.52
N GLY A 278 -16.04 1.15 -18.83
CA GLY A 278 -16.33 0.16 -19.86
C GLY A 278 -17.56 -0.68 -19.54
N ALA A 279 -17.70 -1.11 -18.28
CA ALA A 279 -18.88 -1.80 -17.78
C ALA A 279 -20.15 -0.93 -17.84
N LEU A 280 -20.05 0.36 -17.47
CA LEU A 280 -21.17 1.30 -17.54
C LEU A 280 -21.68 1.48 -18.97
N LEU A 281 -20.75 1.64 -19.92
CA LEU A 281 -21.09 1.92 -21.33
C LEU A 281 -21.35 0.66 -22.15
N GLY A 282 -20.99 -0.52 -21.64
CA GLY A 282 -21.07 -1.79 -22.38
C GLY A 282 -20.10 -1.85 -23.57
N VAL A 283 -18.98 -1.14 -23.50
CA VAL A 283 -17.94 -1.09 -24.55
C VAL A 283 -16.55 -1.21 -23.94
N ASP A 284 -15.58 -1.62 -24.76
CA ASP A 284 -14.18 -1.62 -24.35
C ASP A 284 -13.63 -0.19 -24.34
N ILE A 285 -13.05 0.21 -23.22
CA ILE A 285 -12.37 1.50 -23.05
C ILE A 285 -10.91 1.21 -22.73
N PHE A 286 -10.02 2.03 -23.25
CA PHE A 286 -8.60 1.97 -22.96
C PHE A 286 -8.16 3.35 -22.48
N LEU A 287 -7.60 3.40 -21.27
CA LEU A 287 -6.91 4.57 -20.74
C LEU A 287 -5.42 4.23 -20.70
N ASP A 288 -4.64 4.91 -21.53
CA ASP A 288 -3.20 4.76 -21.70
C ASP A 288 -2.46 6.09 -21.45
N ASP A 289 -1.14 6.06 -21.58
CA ASP A 289 -0.26 7.24 -21.52
C ASP A 289 -0.49 8.16 -20.30
N LEU A 290 -0.55 7.56 -19.09
CA LEU A 290 -0.70 8.32 -17.85
C LEU A 290 0.45 9.32 -17.67
N ASP A 291 0.12 10.61 -17.63
CA ASP A 291 1.08 11.71 -17.53
C ASP A 291 0.77 12.60 -16.31
N ASN A 292 1.39 12.26 -15.17
CA ASN A 292 1.19 12.95 -13.91
C ASN A 292 2.18 14.11 -13.73
N ARG A 293 1.64 15.33 -13.66
CA ARG A 293 2.43 16.55 -13.54
C ARG A 293 1.70 17.60 -12.71
N ILE A 294 2.49 18.43 -12.05
CA ILE A 294 2.00 19.61 -11.34
C ILE A 294 1.91 20.71 -12.39
N VAL A 295 0.70 21.22 -12.62
CA VAL A 295 0.42 22.26 -13.60
C VAL A 295 -0.34 23.39 -12.91
N SER A 296 -0.09 24.62 -13.35
CA SER A 296 -0.91 25.77 -12.94
C SER A 296 -2.22 25.83 -13.74
N LYS A 297 -3.19 26.63 -13.26
CA LYS A 297 -4.41 26.91 -14.01
C LYS A 297 -4.11 27.48 -15.41
N GLU A 298 -3.15 28.42 -15.50
CA GLU A 298 -2.73 29.02 -16.77
C GLU A 298 -2.12 27.97 -17.70
N GLU A 299 -1.22 27.14 -17.20
CA GLU A 299 -0.58 26.08 -17.99
C GLU A 299 -1.61 25.06 -18.50
N PHE A 300 -2.56 24.64 -17.65
CA PHE A 300 -3.64 23.73 -18.04
C PHE A 300 -4.45 24.30 -19.22
N PHE A 301 -4.96 25.52 -19.10
CA PHE A 301 -5.81 26.11 -20.15
C PHE A 301 -5.05 26.55 -21.41
N SER A 302 -3.74 26.82 -21.31
CA SER A 302 -2.92 27.24 -22.45
C SER A 302 -2.27 26.08 -23.21
N GLN A 303 -1.89 25.00 -22.53
CA GLN A 303 -1.10 23.91 -23.10
C GLN A 303 -1.83 22.57 -23.19
N HIS A 304 -2.78 22.31 -22.30
CA HIS A 304 -3.39 20.98 -22.16
C HIS A 304 -4.86 20.92 -22.59
N ALA A 305 -5.65 21.95 -22.27
CA ALA A 305 -7.06 22.01 -22.63
C ALA A 305 -7.25 22.52 -24.07
N ALA A 306 -7.51 21.61 -25.00
CA ALA A 306 -7.81 21.94 -26.40
C ALA A 306 -9.32 21.93 -26.68
N GLY A 307 -9.81 22.87 -27.50
CA GLY A 307 -11.22 22.94 -27.86
C GLY A 307 -12.14 23.24 -26.67
N LYS A 308 -13.46 23.05 -26.83
CA LYS A 308 -14.41 23.19 -25.72
C LYS A 308 -14.25 22.01 -24.75
N GLN A 309 -14.40 22.27 -23.46
CA GLN A 309 -14.21 21.30 -22.38
C GLN A 309 -15.47 21.21 -21.53
N VAL A 310 -15.82 20.01 -21.09
CA VAL A 310 -16.79 19.77 -20.02
C VAL A 310 -16.00 19.46 -18.75
N ILE A 311 -16.12 20.34 -17.76
CA ILE A 311 -15.44 20.20 -16.48
C ILE A 311 -16.44 19.77 -15.42
N ALA A 312 -16.22 18.59 -14.85
CA ALA A 312 -16.90 18.14 -13.65
C ALA A 312 -16.17 18.64 -12.42
N GLU A 313 -16.86 19.44 -11.62
CA GLU A 313 -16.39 19.88 -10.31
C GLU A 313 -16.64 18.78 -9.29
N MET A 314 -15.59 18.35 -8.58
CA MET A 314 -15.62 17.29 -7.59
C MET A 314 -15.14 17.84 -6.24
N GLU A 315 -16.05 17.94 -5.29
CA GLU A 315 -15.72 18.31 -3.92
C GLU A 315 -14.92 17.19 -3.26
N VAL A 316 -13.75 17.53 -2.73
CA VAL A 316 -12.91 16.62 -1.95
C VAL A 316 -13.26 16.84 -0.47
N VAL A 317 -13.72 15.79 0.20
CA VAL A 317 -14.10 15.84 1.63
C VAL A 317 -13.40 14.74 2.43
N GLY A 318 -13.33 14.92 3.76
CA GLY A 318 -12.73 13.97 4.69
C GLY A 318 -11.62 14.61 5.49
N ASP A 319 -10.44 13.98 5.52
CA ASP A 319 -9.27 14.47 6.25
C ASP A 319 -8.63 15.73 5.62
N SER A 320 -9.04 16.08 4.40
CA SER A 320 -8.84 17.40 3.80
C SER A 320 -10.10 17.82 3.06
N GLN A 321 -10.29 19.14 2.95
CA GLN A 321 -11.39 19.74 2.20
C GLN A 321 -10.81 20.57 1.07
N ASP A 322 -11.15 20.22 -0.17
CA ASP A 322 -10.72 20.96 -1.35
C ASP A 322 -11.65 20.71 -2.54
N THR A 323 -11.28 21.16 -3.73
CA THR A 323 -11.99 20.91 -4.98
C THR A 323 -11.04 20.32 -6.00
N SER A 324 -11.50 19.28 -6.68
CA SER A 324 -10.82 18.64 -7.80
C SER A 324 -11.66 18.79 -9.06
N TYR A 325 -11.02 18.70 -10.21
CA TYR A 325 -11.65 18.96 -11.51
C TYR A 325 -11.34 17.81 -12.45
N PHE A 326 -12.39 17.25 -13.06
CA PHE A 326 -12.27 16.26 -14.12
C PHE A 326 -12.73 16.90 -15.43
N ALA A 327 -11.78 17.10 -16.35
CA ALA A 327 -12.03 17.80 -17.61
C ALA A 327 -11.92 16.82 -18.79
N VAL A 328 -12.89 16.88 -19.69
CA VAL A 328 -12.96 16.07 -20.91
C VAL A 328 -13.36 16.97 -22.08
N GLY A 329 -12.86 16.69 -23.28
CA GLY A 329 -13.26 17.40 -24.49
C GLY A 329 -14.77 17.32 -24.72
N LEU A 330 -15.40 18.39 -25.19
CA LEU A 330 -16.85 18.43 -25.39
C LEU A 330 -17.36 17.28 -26.27
N LYS A 331 -16.63 17.01 -27.36
CA LYS A 331 -16.98 15.92 -28.29
C LYS A 331 -16.93 14.56 -27.62
N ASP A 332 -15.94 14.33 -26.76
CA ASP A 332 -15.78 13.07 -26.04
C ASP A 332 -16.86 12.94 -24.94
N ALA A 333 -17.19 14.04 -24.25
CA ALA A 333 -18.28 14.07 -23.28
C ALA A 333 -19.64 13.75 -23.93
N ILE A 334 -19.93 14.34 -25.10
CA ILE A 334 -21.11 14.01 -25.92
C ILE A 334 -21.07 12.55 -26.35
N HIS A 335 -19.92 12.06 -26.77
CA HIS A 335 -19.77 10.67 -27.22
C HIS A 335 -20.06 9.67 -26.10
N LEU A 336 -19.47 9.88 -24.92
CA LEU A 336 -19.67 9.03 -23.73
C LEU A 336 -21.12 9.08 -23.24
N GLY A 337 -21.72 10.28 -23.12
CA GLY A 337 -23.12 10.43 -22.72
C GLY A 337 -24.09 9.84 -23.76
N GLY A 338 -23.80 10.04 -25.05
CA GLY A 338 -24.59 9.54 -26.16
C GLY A 338 -24.60 8.00 -26.25
N ILE A 339 -23.47 7.34 -25.97
CA ILE A 339 -23.42 5.87 -25.84
C ILE A 339 -24.31 5.42 -24.69
N LEU A 340 -24.25 6.08 -23.54
CA LEU A 340 -24.99 5.69 -22.35
C LEU A 340 -26.52 5.77 -22.55
N ILE A 341 -27.01 6.78 -23.27
CA ILE A 341 -28.44 6.89 -23.64
C ILE A 341 -28.80 6.11 -24.91
N MET A 342 -27.86 5.30 -25.43
CA MET A 342 -28.05 4.41 -26.57
C MET A 342 -28.43 5.15 -27.87
N LEU A 343 -27.80 6.30 -28.14
CA LEU A 343 -27.98 6.96 -29.43
C LEU A 343 -27.53 6.03 -30.58
N PRO A 344 -28.32 5.90 -31.65
CA PRO A 344 -27.90 5.18 -32.84
C PRO A 344 -26.56 5.74 -33.39
N PRO A 345 -25.66 4.91 -33.94
CA PRO A 345 -24.33 5.36 -34.34
C PRO A 345 -24.30 6.56 -35.31
N ALA A 346 -25.26 6.62 -36.24
CA ALA A 346 -25.38 7.73 -37.18
C ALA A 346 -25.82 9.04 -36.48
N GLU A 347 -26.72 8.94 -35.51
CA GLU A 347 -27.18 10.07 -34.71
C GLU A 347 -26.08 10.53 -33.76
N LEU A 348 -25.40 9.61 -33.07
CA LEU A 348 -24.25 9.89 -32.22
C LEU A 348 -23.16 10.66 -32.98
N THR A 349 -22.85 10.22 -34.20
CA THR A 349 -21.86 10.89 -35.05
C THR A 349 -22.30 12.33 -35.38
N ASN A 350 -23.59 12.55 -35.65
CA ASN A 350 -24.10 13.88 -35.96
C ASN A 350 -24.07 14.79 -34.73
N VAL A 351 -24.58 14.36 -33.57
CA VAL A 351 -24.58 15.19 -32.35
C VAL A 351 -23.16 15.53 -31.88
N VAL A 352 -22.20 14.60 -32.03
CA VAL A 352 -20.78 14.86 -31.73
C VAL A 352 -20.17 15.89 -32.69
N ASN A 353 -20.51 15.82 -33.97
CA ASN A 353 -20.01 16.77 -34.97
C ASN A 353 -20.61 18.16 -34.81
N GLU A 354 -21.90 18.23 -34.45
CA GLU A 354 -22.63 19.48 -34.20
C GLU A 354 -22.33 20.06 -32.82
N GLU A 355 -21.61 19.33 -31.96
CA GLU A 355 -21.34 19.68 -30.57
C GLU A 355 -22.63 19.91 -29.76
N ASP A 356 -23.65 19.11 -30.04
CA ASP A 356 -24.96 19.19 -29.41
C ASP A 356 -24.96 18.50 -28.03
N PHE A 357 -24.67 19.30 -27.00
CA PHE A 357 -24.62 18.85 -25.61
C PHE A 357 -25.93 19.20 -24.90
N THR A 358 -26.96 18.41 -25.19
CA THR A 358 -28.32 18.54 -24.65
C THR A 358 -28.39 18.18 -23.17
N ASP A 359 -29.51 18.49 -22.51
CA ASP A 359 -29.76 18.12 -21.11
C ASP A 359 -29.65 16.59 -20.91
N ASP A 360 -30.25 15.79 -21.80
CA ASP A 360 -30.18 14.32 -21.74
C ASP A 360 -28.73 13.81 -21.84
N THR A 361 -27.94 14.37 -22.75
CA THR A 361 -26.52 14.01 -22.93
C THR A 361 -25.68 14.48 -21.75
N THR A 362 -26.02 15.64 -21.17
CA THR A 362 -25.37 16.21 -19.99
C THR A 362 -25.60 15.36 -18.76
N ASP A 363 -26.84 14.92 -18.53
CA ASP A 363 -27.19 14.05 -17.41
C ASP A 363 -26.51 12.69 -17.55
N ALA A 364 -26.53 12.11 -18.75
CA ALA A 364 -25.85 10.85 -19.03
C ALA A 364 -24.33 10.91 -18.85
N TYR A 365 -23.68 11.95 -19.37
CA TYR A 365 -22.26 12.19 -19.09
C TYR A 365 -22.01 12.45 -17.59
N GLY A 366 -22.99 13.05 -16.90
CA GLY A 366 -22.99 13.20 -15.44
C GLY A 366 -22.85 11.86 -14.70
N GLU A 367 -23.45 10.78 -15.20
CA GLU A 367 -23.27 9.43 -14.64
C GLU A 367 -21.87 8.87 -14.88
N VAL A 368 -21.26 9.15 -16.04
CA VAL A 368 -19.85 8.81 -16.28
C VAL A 368 -18.95 9.55 -15.27
N ALA A 369 -19.18 10.84 -15.07
CA ALA A 369 -18.45 11.63 -14.08
C ALA A 369 -18.70 11.15 -12.63
N ASN A 370 -19.90 10.63 -12.32
CA ASN A 370 -20.18 9.99 -11.03
C ASN A 370 -19.32 8.73 -10.84
N ILE A 371 -19.24 7.85 -11.83
CA ILE A 371 -18.36 6.66 -11.79
C ILE A 371 -16.91 7.07 -11.56
N VAL A 372 -16.44 8.10 -12.26
CA VAL A 372 -15.08 8.63 -12.05
C VAL A 372 -14.89 9.02 -10.57
N SER A 373 -15.79 9.85 -10.02
CA SER A 373 -15.70 10.26 -8.61
C SER A 373 -15.77 9.08 -7.62
N GLY A 374 -16.55 8.05 -7.93
CA GLY A 374 -16.64 6.82 -7.14
C GLY A 374 -15.34 6.02 -7.15
N VAL A 375 -14.71 5.85 -8.31
CA VAL A 375 -13.43 5.15 -8.44
C VAL A 375 -12.33 5.86 -7.67
N TYR A 376 -12.20 7.18 -7.84
CA TYR A 376 -11.22 7.96 -7.09
C TYR A 376 -11.45 7.87 -5.58
N THR A 377 -12.71 7.93 -5.14
CA THR A 377 -13.07 7.74 -3.72
C THR A 377 -12.63 6.37 -3.22
N ALA A 378 -12.97 5.29 -3.91
CA ALA A 378 -12.63 3.93 -3.51
C ALA A 378 -11.10 3.74 -3.41
N VAL A 379 -10.35 4.15 -4.43
CA VAL A 379 -8.88 3.99 -4.44
C VAL A 379 -8.24 4.78 -3.29
N PHE A 380 -8.65 6.03 -3.07
CA PHE A 380 -8.04 6.85 -2.02
C PHE A 380 -8.45 6.38 -0.61
N GLU A 381 -9.69 5.96 -0.36
CA GLU A 381 -10.08 5.41 0.94
C GLU A 381 -9.36 4.08 1.24
N GLU A 382 -9.22 3.22 0.24
CA GLU A 382 -8.56 1.93 0.39
C GLU A 382 -7.05 2.08 0.60
N GLN A 383 -6.40 2.93 -0.20
CA GLN A 383 -4.94 2.91 -0.36
C GLN A 383 -4.24 4.14 0.22
N TYR A 384 -4.88 5.31 0.32
CA TYR A 384 -4.21 6.51 0.82
C TYR A 384 -4.22 6.59 2.36
N SER A 385 -3.28 7.37 2.94
CA SER A 385 -3.19 7.53 4.40
C SER A 385 -4.32 8.39 4.96
N LYS A 386 -4.77 9.37 4.17
CA LYS A 386 -5.90 10.23 4.48
C LYS A 386 -7.16 9.68 3.84
N LYS A 387 -8.28 9.75 4.55
CA LYS A 387 -9.61 9.44 4.04
C LYS A 387 -10.09 10.60 3.19
N LEU A 388 -10.06 10.44 1.88
CA LEU A 388 -10.55 11.41 0.92
C LEU A 388 -11.72 10.80 0.13
N ARG A 389 -12.81 11.56 0.02
CA ARG A 389 -13.95 11.24 -0.84
C ARG A 389 -14.15 12.35 -1.85
N PHE A 390 -14.45 11.95 -3.09
CA PHE A 390 -14.65 12.83 -4.22
C PHE A 390 -16.14 12.81 -4.57
N ILE A 391 -16.80 13.96 -4.50
CA ILE A 391 -18.24 14.09 -4.71
C ILE A 391 -18.48 15.02 -5.89
N ARG A 392 -18.96 14.48 -7.01
CA ARG A 392 -19.36 15.31 -8.16
C ARG A 392 -20.45 16.31 -7.75
N LYS A 393 -20.28 17.57 -8.13
CA LYS A 393 -21.23 18.67 -7.88
C LYS A 393 -21.97 19.08 -9.13
N GLN A 394 -21.24 19.61 -10.10
CA GLN A 394 -21.81 20.20 -11.30
C GLN A 394 -20.89 19.99 -12.49
N LEU A 395 -21.49 20.09 -13.67
CA LEU A 395 -20.79 20.12 -14.95
C LEU A 395 -20.78 21.56 -15.47
N LYS A 396 -19.64 22.02 -15.95
CA LYS A 396 -19.47 23.35 -16.56
C LYS A 396 -18.91 23.18 -17.97
N LEU A 397 -19.58 23.81 -18.94
CA LEU A 397 -19.03 23.96 -20.28
C LEU A 397 -18.06 25.14 -20.29
N VAL A 398 -16.81 24.89 -20.67
CA VAL A 398 -15.72 25.86 -20.64
C VAL A 398 -15.09 25.98 -22.01
N VAL A 399 -14.79 27.22 -22.41
CA VAL A 399 -13.95 27.51 -23.58
C VAL A 399 -12.60 27.99 -23.05
N PRO A 400 -11.53 27.17 -23.09
CA PRO A 400 -10.22 27.48 -22.52
C PRO A 400 -9.69 28.87 -22.90
N LEU A 401 -9.80 29.25 -24.18
CA LEU A 401 -9.35 30.55 -24.69
C LEU A 401 -10.13 31.77 -24.14
N LYS A 402 -11.27 31.54 -23.47
CA LYS A 402 -12.07 32.58 -22.82
C LYS A 402 -11.90 32.59 -21.30
N VAL A 403 -11.08 31.70 -20.74
CA VAL A 403 -10.86 31.65 -19.29
C VAL A 403 -9.92 32.79 -18.90
N GLU A 404 -10.41 33.67 -18.02
CA GLU A 404 -9.56 34.62 -17.32
C GLU A 404 -8.82 33.86 -16.21
N THR A 405 -7.52 33.65 -16.37
CA THR A 405 -6.72 32.81 -15.46
C THR A 405 -6.71 33.35 -14.03
N ALA A 406 -6.70 34.67 -13.86
CA ALA A 406 -6.76 35.34 -12.56
C ALA A 406 -8.15 35.32 -11.89
N SER A 407 -9.20 34.84 -12.58
CA SER A 407 -10.53 34.68 -12.01
C SER A 407 -10.63 33.43 -11.15
N ASP A 408 -11.59 33.36 -10.22
CA ASP A 408 -11.91 32.12 -9.49
C ASP A 408 -12.71 31.12 -10.34
N GLU A 409 -13.14 31.53 -11.54
CA GLU A 409 -13.87 30.69 -12.49
C GLU A 409 -13.00 30.25 -13.68
N PRO A 410 -13.23 29.05 -14.26
CA PRO A 410 -14.17 28.01 -13.81
C PRO A 410 -13.66 27.22 -12.59
N MET A 411 -12.37 27.37 -12.26
CA MET A 411 -11.66 26.84 -11.10
C MET A 411 -10.74 27.93 -10.51
N PRO A 412 -10.48 27.96 -9.20
CA PRO A 412 -9.67 29.00 -8.57
C PRO A 412 -8.19 28.85 -8.93
N ASP A 413 -7.49 29.97 -9.04
CA ASP A 413 -6.04 29.99 -9.24
C ASP A 413 -5.35 29.77 -7.90
N ARG A 414 -4.95 28.53 -7.63
CA ARG A 414 -4.27 28.13 -6.38
C ARG A 414 -2.87 27.58 -6.70
N PRO A 415 -1.87 27.91 -5.86
CA PRO A 415 -0.46 27.56 -6.07
C PRO A 415 -0.13 26.07 -5.90
#